data_AF-A0A2A9PDE2-F1
#
_entry.id   AF-A0A2A9PDE2-F1
#
_cell.length_a   1.000
_cell.length_b   1.000
_cell.length_c   1.000
_cell.angle_alpha   90.00
_cell.angle_beta   90.00
_cell.angle_gamma   90.00
#
_symmetry.space_group_name_H-M   'P 1'
#
loop_
_entity.id
_entity.type
_entity.pdbx_description
1 polymer ?
#
loop_
_entity_poly.entity_id
_entity_poly.type
_entity_poly.pdbx_seq_one_letter_code
_entity_poly.pdbx_strand_id
1 'polypeptide(L)'
;MASKALLLWLIALAFVGLVSSNITMRPALSKSLPRPNFDGHDRVILGYRRISPEQAKQYEEAGTVTYTGPRHQTQIGVGTYLTPGYNQWPSEDTDVNCVISADKDKLAATSIVWLPNNVLGSSKGTIARAIKQADPDAKPDSTIRLSVIMEMSNRPKPVYQMLIPPSLLGSGASSRLDLQVNCEKYPGQPGIRGPSVDFFQWRKGPVPKEPLTESDKIGSIGEMRELLPDEVVETFDLQQIGQARDAMTGAIYDARQGAEEVVTKWNSCQNDLKAAECKGEILAYLDARKSYANFIYATSERTLQILEWMHKSERDGNKKAEVVKKIDDFATSLEEQTKAKKDDVEILTRAESETEGFDGFKALCDLELLAIQADVEETENKSSNLVTNAKNIARRLKGEKVDEEPTTPNPEKASTKIPKSSEITDKEKGAEDAMEKSEKNSEGDPEEGQEYVPQEAPRLDSGPSGRKIRGARFELDRAEASRRACKKSAPKA
;
A
#
# COMPACT_ATOMS: atom_id res chain seq x y z
N MET A 1 -24.06 -13.10 -19.23
CA MET A 1 -24.94 -12.65 -18.11
C MET A 1 -25.31 -13.80 -17.16
N ALA A 2 -25.55 -15.02 -17.63
CA ALA A 2 -25.89 -16.17 -16.77
C ALA A 2 -24.81 -16.54 -15.72
N SER A 3 -23.52 -16.42 -16.05
CA SER A 3 -22.42 -16.77 -15.13
C SER A 3 -22.32 -15.84 -13.90
N LYS A 4 -22.56 -14.52 -14.06
CA LYS A 4 -22.55 -13.57 -12.93
C LYS A 4 -23.75 -13.77 -11.98
N ALA A 5 -24.91 -14.12 -12.53
CA ALA A 5 -26.09 -14.43 -11.73
C ALA A 5 -25.91 -15.74 -10.95
N LEU A 6 -25.27 -16.74 -11.55
CA LEU A 6 -24.97 -18.02 -10.90
C LEU A 6 -23.97 -17.84 -9.75
N LEU A 7 -22.91 -17.03 -9.92
CA LEU A 7 -21.94 -16.74 -8.87
C LEU A 7 -22.59 -16.02 -7.68
N LEU A 8 -23.42 -15.00 -7.92
CA LEU A 8 -24.17 -14.30 -6.88
C LEU A 8 -25.17 -15.21 -6.15
N TRP A 9 -25.76 -16.18 -6.86
CA TRP A 9 -26.68 -17.16 -6.30
C TRP A 9 -25.96 -18.23 -5.47
N LEU A 10 -24.78 -18.69 -5.90
CA LEU A 10 -23.92 -19.60 -5.15
C LEU A 10 -23.38 -18.96 -3.87
N ILE A 11 -22.97 -17.69 -3.93
CA ILE A 11 -22.59 -16.91 -2.74
C ILE A 11 -23.79 -16.79 -1.79
N ALA A 12 -24.99 -16.49 -2.29
CA ALA A 12 -26.17 -16.40 -1.44
C ALA A 12 -26.55 -17.76 -0.78
N LEU A 13 -26.40 -18.88 -1.48
CA LEU A 13 -26.71 -20.22 -0.95
C LEU A 13 -25.69 -20.74 0.05
N ALA A 14 -24.40 -20.51 -0.18
CA ALA A 14 -23.34 -20.84 0.79
C ALA A 14 -23.57 -20.10 2.12
N PHE A 15 -24.12 -18.89 2.08
CA PHE A 15 -24.38 -18.07 3.28
C PHE A 15 -25.66 -18.45 4.04
N VAL A 16 -26.70 -19.00 3.39
CA VAL A 16 -27.97 -19.37 4.06
C VAL A 16 -27.84 -20.69 4.85
N GLY A 17 -26.92 -21.58 4.47
CA GLY A 17 -26.70 -22.86 5.16
C GLY A 17 -25.98 -22.78 6.51
N LEU A 18 -25.36 -21.64 6.86
CA LEU A 18 -24.51 -21.50 8.05
C LEU A 18 -25.27 -21.27 9.39
N VAL A 19 -26.58 -21.02 9.38
CA VAL A 19 -27.26 -20.37 10.54
C VAL A 19 -27.86 -21.34 11.58
N SER A 20 -27.72 -22.66 11.46
CA SER A 20 -28.48 -23.62 12.30
C SER A 20 -27.68 -24.57 13.21
N SER A 21 -26.37 -24.38 13.42
CA SER A 21 -25.56 -25.28 14.26
C SER A 21 -25.06 -24.61 15.55
N ASN A 22 -25.56 -25.04 16.71
CA ASN A 22 -25.00 -24.70 18.02
C ASN A 22 -23.68 -25.47 18.24
N ILE A 23 -22.53 -24.79 18.16
CA ILE A 23 -21.21 -25.41 18.32
C ILE A 23 -20.55 -24.97 19.63
N THR A 24 -20.09 -25.95 20.40
CA THR A 24 -19.24 -25.76 21.59
C THR A 24 -17.79 -25.62 21.14
N MET A 25 -17.18 -24.46 21.39
CA MET A 25 -15.80 -24.15 20.98
C MET A 25 -14.76 -25.02 21.70
N ARG A 26 -13.88 -25.68 20.93
CA ARG A 26 -12.57 -26.16 21.41
C ARG A 26 -11.46 -25.33 20.75
N PRO A 27 -10.40 -24.94 21.48
CA PRO A 27 -9.28 -24.25 20.88
C PRO A 27 -8.37 -25.28 20.19
N ALA A 28 -8.48 -25.39 18.87
CA ALA A 28 -7.53 -26.13 18.05
C ALA A 28 -6.74 -25.14 17.17
N LEU A 29 -5.47 -25.48 16.97
CA LEU A 29 -4.39 -24.61 16.50
C LEU A 29 -4.70 -23.80 15.24
N SER A 30 -4.45 -22.49 15.35
CA SER A 30 -4.30 -21.51 14.27
C SER A 30 -3.09 -21.87 13.38
N LYS A 31 -3.32 -22.57 12.28
CA LYS A 31 -2.48 -22.47 11.08
C LYS A 31 -3.06 -21.39 10.17
N SER A 32 -3.01 -20.13 10.63
CA SER A 32 -3.19 -18.99 9.73
C SER A 32 -2.07 -18.98 8.68
N LEU A 33 -2.24 -18.19 7.61
CA LEU A 33 -1.16 -17.76 6.70
C LEU A 33 0.18 -17.64 7.42
N PRO A 34 1.32 -17.97 6.78
CA PRO A 34 2.63 -18.03 7.43
C PRO A 34 2.85 -16.73 8.21
N ARG A 35 2.56 -16.79 9.52
CA ARG A 35 2.88 -15.69 10.41
C ARG A 35 4.39 -15.68 10.46
N PRO A 36 5.01 -14.51 10.62
CA PRO A 36 6.43 -14.46 10.90
C PRO A 36 6.70 -15.42 12.08
N ASN A 37 7.50 -16.47 11.83
CA ASN A 37 7.77 -17.48 12.83
C ASN A 37 8.69 -16.85 13.89
N PHE A 38 8.09 -16.28 14.92
CA PHE A 38 8.82 -15.81 16.07
C PHE A 38 8.87 -16.93 17.09
N ASP A 39 10.05 -17.53 17.27
CA ASP A 39 10.20 -18.65 18.20
C ASP A 39 9.96 -18.19 19.66
N GLY A 40 9.11 -18.93 20.39
CA GLY A 40 9.26 -19.15 21.83
C GLY A 40 8.61 -18.21 22.86
N HIS A 41 8.00 -17.07 22.53
CA HIS A 41 7.45 -16.14 23.55
C HIS A 41 6.18 -15.39 23.11
N ASP A 42 5.42 -14.88 24.09
CA ASP A 42 4.32 -13.90 23.90
C ASP A 42 4.91 -12.62 23.28
N ARG A 43 4.89 -12.51 21.95
CA ARG A 43 5.49 -11.38 21.22
C ARG A 43 4.45 -10.53 20.54
N VAL A 44 4.74 -9.24 20.43
CA VAL A 44 3.86 -8.23 19.81
C VAL A 44 4.58 -7.59 18.64
N ILE A 45 3.92 -7.53 17.48
CA ILE A 45 4.44 -6.81 16.31
C ILE A 45 4.42 -5.31 16.63
N LEU A 46 5.56 -4.65 16.50
CA LEU A 46 5.70 -3.20 16.68
C LEU A 46 5.43 -2.42 15.40
N GLY A 47 5.75 -3.01 14.24
CA GLY A 47 5.51 -2.39 12.95
C GLY A 47 6.40 -2.98 11.86
N TYR A 48 6.44 -2.27 10.74
CA TYR A 48 7.12 -2.65 9.51
C TYR A 48 8.15 -1.60 9.14
N ARG A 49 9.18 -2.00 8.39
CA ARG A 49 10.14 -1.08 7.80
C ARG A 49 10.68 -1.66 6.50
N ARG A 50 10.90 -0.79 5.51
CA ARG A 50 11.70 -1.11 4.32
C ARG A 50 13.14 -0.66 4.50
N ILE A 51 14.07 -1.56 4.20
CA ILE A 51 15.51 -1.34 4.36
C ILE A 51 16.26 -1.96 3.19
N SER A 52 17.49 -1.51 2.97
CA SER A 52 18.33 -2.09 1.93
C SER A 52 18.69 -3.56 2.26
N PRO A 53 19.00 -4.39 1.26
CA PRO A 53 19.45 -5.77 1.49
C PRO A 53 20.66 -5.86 2.43
N GLU A 54 21.57 -4.89 2.38
CA GLU A 54 22.75 -4.83 3.26
C GLU A 54 22.34 -4.62 4.72
N GLN A 55 21.37 -3.74 4.97
CA GLN A 55 20.86 -3.52 6.32
C GLN A 55 20.05 -4.72 6.82
N ALA A 56 19.30 -5.40 5.93
CA ALA A 56 18.60 -6.64 6.28
C ALA A 56 19.57 -7.76 6.67
N LYS A 57 20.68 -7.89 5.94
CA LYS A 57 21.76 -8.82 6.31
C LYS A 57 22.36 -8.48 7.68
N GLN A 58 22.58 -7.20 7.99
CA GLN A 58 23.05 -6.78 9.31
C GLN A 58 22.06 -7.13 10.43
N TYR A 59 20.76 -7.03 10.15
CA TYR A 59 19.70 -7.45 11.08
C TYR A 59 19.72 -8.95 11.33
N GLU A 60 19.86 -9.75 10.27
CA GLU A 60 19.97 -11.21 10.35
C GLU A 60 21.20 -11.63 11.15
N GLU A 61 22.37 -11.06 10.84
CA GLU A 61 23.63 -11.34 11.55
C GLU A 61 23.58 -10.93 13.03
N ALA A 62 22.90 -9.83 13.35
CA ALA A 62 22.72 -9.37 14.73
C ALA A 62 21.60 -10.11 15.48
N GLY A 63 20.74 -10.84 14.76
CA GLY A 63 19.50 -11.43 15.28
C GLY A 63 18.50 -10.40 15.82
N THR A 64 18.65 -9.12 15.46
CA THR A 64 17.87 -8.01 16.01
C THR A 64 18.00 -6.74 15.16
N VAL A 65 17.21 -5.72 15.47
CA VAL A 65 17.27 -4.41 14.82
C VAL A 65 18.52 -3.66 15.27
N THR A 66 19.34 -3.22 14.31
CA THR A 66 20.51 -2.36 14.54
C THR A 66 20.29 -0.95 14.00
N TYR A 67 20.86 0.06 14.68
CA TYR A 67 20.80 1.43 14.18
C TYR A 67 22.08 1.76 13.41
N THR A 68 21.93 1.99 12.11
CA THR A 68 23.04 2.26 11.17
C THR A 68 23.15 3.73 10.78
N GLY A 69 22.40 4.60 11.46
CA GLY A 69 22.26 6.01 11.11
C GLY A 69 20.89 6.33 10.48
N PRO A 70 20.60 7.62 10.26
CA PRO A 70 19.37 8.05 9.62
C PRO A 70 19.46 7.85 8.10
N ARG A 71 18.47 7.16 7.50
CA ARG A 71 18.34 7.09 6.02
C ARG A 71 17.75 8.39 5.45
N HIS A 72 16.87 9.03 6.20
CA HIS A 72 16.21 10.28 5.87
C HIS A 72 16.17 11.21 7.11
N GLN A 73 15.52 12.36 7.00
CA GLN A 73 15.41 13.34 8.08
C GLN A 73 14.84 12.72 9.38
N THR A 74 15.43 13.07 10.53
CA THR A 74 15.00 12.59 11.84
C THR A 74 13.88 13.45 12.41
N GLN A 75 12.62 13.15 12.06
CA GLN A 75 11.46 13.96 12.44
C GLN A 75 11.13 13.89 13.94
N ILE A 76 11.15 12.70 14.55
CA ILE A 76 10.90 12.50 15.99
C ILE A 76 12.16 12.08 16.74
N GLY A 77 13.32 12.47 16.19
CA GLY A 77 14.66 12.24 16.74
C GLY A 77 15.40 11.04 16.14
N VAL A 78 16.50 10.67 16.80
CA VAL A 78 17.43 9.61 16.34
C VAL A 78 16.92 8.24 16.79
N GLY A 79 16.83 7.27 15.86
CA GLY A 79 16.42 5.89 16.15
C GLY A 79 15.98 5.11 14.91
N THR A 80 15.43 3.92 15.15
CA THR A 80 14.85 3.06 14.11
C THR A 80 13.37 3.39 13.96
N TYR A 81 13.01 3.77 12.73
CA TYR A 81 11.69 4.21 12.33
C TYR A 81 10.87 3.03 11.77
N LEU A 82 9.61 2.89 12.17
CA LEU A 82 8.66 1.89 11.72
C LEU A 82 7.34 2.54 11.27
N THR A 83 6.61 1.86 10.39
CA THR A 83 5.21 2.14 10.03
C THR A 83 4.27 1.09 10.62
N PRO A 84 2.98 1.40 10.85
CA PRO A 84 2.04 0.40 11.38
C PRO A 84 1.75 -0.72 10.38
N GLY A 85 1.78 -0.44 9.08
CA GLY A 85 1.50 -1.40 8.01
C GLY A 85 2.65 -1.57 7.03
N TYR A 86 2.53 -2.63 6.23
CA TYR A 86 3.47 -3.01 5.18
C TYR A 86 3.50 -1.98 4.04
N ASN A 87 4.67 -1.70 3.45
CA ASN A 87 4.86 -0.72 2.35
C ASN A 87 4.29 0.70 2.58
N GLN A 88 4.11 1.12 3.83
CA GLN A 88 3.55 2.45 4.12
C GLN A 88 4.56 3.60 3.97
N TRP A 89 5.85 3.31 3.83
CA TRP A 89 6.84 4.30 3.41
C TRP A 89 7.33 4.08 1.99
N PRO A 90 7.56 5.17 1.24
CA PRO A 90 8.34 5.12 0.01
C PRO A 90 9.74 4.56 0.30
N SER A 91 10.25 3.74 -0.62
CA SER A 91 11.63 3.29 -0.55
C SER A 91 12.11 2.88 -1.95
N GLU A 92 13.29 2.29 -2.06
CA GLU A 92 13.84 1.81 -3.33
C GLU A 92 13.28 0.43 -3.68
N ASP A 93 13.19 0.11 -4.97
CA ASP A 93 12.67 -1.17 -5.49
C ASP A 93 13.46 -2.38 -4.98
N THR A 94 14.75 -2.17 -4.66
CA THR A 94 15.65 -3.19 -4.12
C THR A 94 15.50 -3.38 -2.61
N ASP A 95 14.76 -2.51 -1.92
CA ASP A 95 14.57 -2.63 -0.49
C ASP A 95 13.63 -3.77 -0.14
N VAL A 96 13.97 -4.48 0.92
CA VAL A 96 13.18 -5.59 1.47
C VAL A 96 12.31 -5.10 2.62
N ASN A 97 11.14 -5.71 2.77
CA ASN A 97 10.30 -5.46 3.93
C ASN A 97 10.76 -6.29 5.12
N CYS A 98 10.74 -5.67 6.30
CA CYS A 98 10.95 -6.35 7.56
C CYS A 98 9.80 -6.08 8.51
N VAL A 99 9.35 -7.13 9.19
CA VAL A 99 8.45 -7.04 10.34
C VAL A 99 9.27 -7.11 11.62
N ILE A 100 8.98 -6.20 12.55
CA ILE A 100 9.71 -6.09 13.81
C ILE A 100 8.75 -6.38 14.95
N SER A 101 9.13 -7.31 15.82
CA SER A 101 8.38 -7.66 17.03
C SER A 101 9.22 -7.43 18.28
N ALA A 102 8.55 -7.26 19.41
CA ALA A 102 9.15 -7.18 20.74
C ALA A 102 8.54 -8.23 21.67
N ASP A 103 9.26 -8.55 22.74
CA ASP A 103 8.69 -9.24 23.88
C ASP A 103 7.59 -8.39 24.53
N LYS A 104 6.43 -9.02 24.79
CA LYS A 104 5.22 -8.33 25.27
C LYS A 104 5.42 -7.66 26.63
N ASP A 105 6.08 -8.33 27.56
CA ASP A 105 6.26 -7.82 28.93
C ASP A 105 7.29 -6.69 28.96
N LYS A 106 8.38 -6.84 28.19
CA LYS A 106 9.39 -5.78 28.00
C LYS A 106 8.80 -4.54 27.31
N LEU A 107 7.93 -4.74 26.32
CA LEU A 107 7.20 -3.65 25.67
C LEU A 107 6.25 -2.95 26.66
N ALA A 108 5.49 -3.71 27.45
CA ALA A 108 4.59 -3.17 28.46
C ALA A 108 5.32 -2.36 29.54
N ALA A 109 6.57 -2.72 29.86
CA ALA A 109 7.44 -1.98 30.77
C ALA A 109 8.13 -0.74 30.15
N THR A 110 7.96 -0.52 28.85
CA THR A 110 8.61 0.59 28.11
C THR A 110 7.63 1.74 27.90
N SER A 111 8.05 2.97 28.19
CA SER A 111 7.25 4.16 27.87
C SER A 111 7.11 4.33 26.36
N ILE A 112 5.87 4.54 25.91
CA ILE A 112 5.50 4.87 24.53
C ILE A 112 4.67 6.15 24.57
N VAL A 113 5.04 7.17 23.81
CA VAL A 113 4.34 8.47 23.81
C VAL A 113 4.08 8.98 22.40
N TRP A 114 2.91 9.58 22.19
CA TRP A 114 2.61 10.39 21.01
C TRP A 114 3.25 11.76 21.15
N LEU A 115 3.83 12.24 20.05
CA LEU A 115 4.38 13.57 19.91
C LEU A 115 3.49 14.41 18.99
N PRO A 116 3.23 15.68 19.34
CA PRO A 116 2.44 16.57 18.49
C PRO A 116 3.20 16.97 17.22
N ASN A 117 2.47 17.31 16.16
CA ASN A 117 3.06 17.63 14.85
C ASN A 117 4.00 18.85 14.90
N ASN A 118 3.76 19.79 15.81
CA ASN A 118 4.58 20.99 15.96
C ASN A 118 5.99 20.73 16.53
N VAL A 119 6.30 19.50 16.98
CA VAL A 119 7.66 19.14 17.42
C VAL A 119 8.42 18.28 16.42
N LEU A 120 7.83 17.97 15.26
CA LEU A 120 8.51 17.25 14.19
C LEU A 120 9.68 18.09 13.64
N GLY A 121 10.84 17.47 13.47
CA GLY A 121 12.07 18.13 13.04
C GLY A 121 12.69 19.09 14.07
N SER A 122 12.12 19.18 15.28
CA SER A 122 12.64 20.05 16.33
C SER A 122 13.92 19.50 16.98
N SER A 123 14.61 20.34 17.75
CA SER A 123 15.82 19.95 18.49
C SER A 123 15.57 18.82 19.51
N LYS A 124 16.62 18.06 19.85
CA LYS A 124 16.58 17.00 20.89
C LYS A 124 15.96 17.51 22.20
N GLY A 125 16.28 18.75 22.60
CA GLY A 125 15.73 19.36 23.82
C GLY A 125 14.22 19.62 23.74
N THR A 126 13.71 20.08 22.60
CA THR A 126 12.27 20.26 22.37
C THR A 126 11.52 18.94 22.40
N ILE A 127 12.04 17.91 21.72
CA ILE A 127 11.45 16.57 21.74
C ILE A 127 11.45 15.99 23.16
N ALA A 128 12.56 16.13 23.90
CA ALA A 128 12.64 15.67 25.28
C ALA A 128 11.61 16.34 26.20
N ARG A 129 11.39 17.65 26.04
CA ARG A 129 10.33 18.36 26.77
C ARG A 129 8.94 17.85 26.40
N ALA A 130 8.65 17.62 25.12
CA ALA A 130 7.37 17.08 24.68
C ALA A 130 7.10 15.67 25.26
N ILE A 131 8.13 14.81 25.29
CA ILE A 131 8.04 13.48 25.94
C ILE A 131 7.68 13.64 27.42
N LYS A 132 8.37 14.53 28.14
CA LYS A 132 8.11 14.78 29.57
C LYS A 132 6.75 15.42 29.84
N GLN A 133 6.21 16.20 28.90
CA GLN A 133 4.85 16.73 28.98
C GLN A 133 3.80 15.63 28.79
N ALA A 134 4.04 14.67 27.89
CA ALA A 134 3.14 13.55 27.63
C ALA A 134 3.20 12.48 28.74
N ASP A 135 4.38 12.22 29.30
CA ASP A 135 4.63 11.26 30.38
C ASP A 135 5.77 11.80 31.28
N PRO A 136 5.46 12.38 32.46
CA PRO A 136 6.47 12.96 33.36
C PRO A 136 7.55 11.98 33.81
N ASP A 137 7.24 10.68 33.86
CA ASP A 137 8.16 9.63 34.32
C ASP A 137 9.01 9.07 33.16
N ALA A 138 8.59 9.27 31.91
CA ALA A 138 9.30 8.80 30.73
C ALA A 138 10.73 9.34 30.64
N LYS A 139 11.69 8.49 30.28
CA LYS A 139 13.08 8.90 30.03
C LYS A 139 13.25 9.18 28.53
N PRO A 140 13.48 10.43 28.10
CA PRO A 140 13.46 10.79 26.67
C PRO A 140 14.30 9.90 25.75
N ASP A 141 15.47 9.47 26.22
CA ASP A 141 16.39 8.65 25.43
C ASP A 141 15.97 7.17 25.36
N SER A 142 15.06 6.70 26.22
CA SER A 142 14.55 5.32 26.28
C SER A 142 13.02 5.22 26.20
N THR A 143 12.40 6.12 25.45
CA THR A 143 10.95 6.18 25.22
C THR A 143 10.67 6.00 23.74
N ILE A 144 9.83 5.02 23.40
CA ILE A 144 9.31 4.86 22.03
C ILE A 144 8.42 6.06 21.72
N ARG A 145 8.56 6.60 20.51
CA ARG A 145 7.87 7.84 20.10
C ARG A 145 6.94 7.51 18.95
N LEU A 146 5.72 8.01 19.01
CA LEU A 146 4.72 7.92 17.95
C LEU A 146 4.45 9.31 17.40
N SER A 147 4.22 9.42 16.11
CA SER A 147 3.72 10.66 15.50
C SER A 147 3.00 10.38 14.19
N VAL A 148 2.46 11.45 13.59
CA VAL A 148 1.79 11.41 12.31
C VAL A 148 2.48 12.36 11.34
N ILE A 149 2.68 11.89 10.11
CA ILE A 149 3.06 12.70 8.94
C ILE A 149 1.75 13.05 8.25
N MET A 150 1.28 14.29 8.42
CA MET A 150 -0.05 14.69 7.95
C MET A 150 -0.18 14.68 6.44
N GLU A 151 0.87 15.08 5.72
CA GLU A 151 0.84 15.23 4.27
C GLU A 151 2.19 14.81 3.70
N MET A 152 2.15 13.93 2.70
CA MET A 152 3.25 13.72 1.77
C MET A 152 2.72 14.07 0.38
N SER A 153 3.55 14.69 -0.46
CA SER A 153 3.13 15.19 -1.78
C SER A 153 2.39 14.15 -2.64
N ASN A 154 2.65 12.86 -2.39
CA ASN A 154 2.16 11.74 -3.19
C ASN A 154 1.23 10.81 -2.38
N ARG A 155 0.72 11.23 -1.21
CA ARG A 155 -0.24 10.43 -0.44
C ARG A 155 -1.36 11.28 0.17
N PRO A 156 -2.64 10.95 -0.09
CA PRO A 156 -3.79 11.68 0.44
C PRO A 156 -4.06 11.41 1.93
N LYS A 157 -3.44 10.37 2.51
CA LYS A 157 -3.69 9.93 3.89
C LYS A 157 -2.48 10.18 4.80
N PRO A 158 -2.74 10.48 6.09
CA PRO A 158 -1.67 10.60 7.07
C PRO A 158 -0.91 9.28 7.20
N VAL A 159 0.42 9.36 7.32
CA VAL A 159 1.27 8.20 7.61
C VAL A 159 1.71 8.23 9.06
N TYR A 160 1.33 7.21 9.82
CA TYR A 160 1.78 7.06 11.20
C TYR A 160 3.17 6.46 11.25
N GLN A 161 3.94 6.89 12.26
CA GLN A 161 5.30 6.42 12.44
C GLN A 161 5.62 6.15 13.90
N MET A 162 6.45 5.15 14.13
CA MET A 162 7.02 4.79 15.42
C MET A 162 8.54 4.92 15.35
N LEU A 163 9.16 5.54 16.35
CA LEU A 163 10.59 5.53 16.55
C LEU A 163 10.96 4.71 17.78
N ILE A 164 11.87 3.77 17.58
CA ILE A 164 12.57 3.03 18.64
C ILE A 164 13.94 3.70 18.85
N PRO A 165 14.20 4.34 20.00
CA PRO A 165 15.48 4.98 20.27
C PRO A 165 16.63 3.96 20.35
N PRO A 166 17.88 4.36 20.01
CA PRO A 166 19.03 3.46 20.07
C PRO A 166 19.27 2.81 21.43
N SER A 167 18.90 3.48 22.53
CA SER A 167 19.06 2.92 23.89
C SER A 167 18.14 1.73 24.20
N LEU A 168 17.14 1.48 23.34
CA LEU A 168 16.26 0.32 23.42
C LEU A 168 16.66 -0.79 22.46
N LEU A 169 17.64 -0.54 21.58
CA LEU A 169 18.19 -1.52 20.66
C LEU A 169 19.31 -2.33 21.34
N GLY A 170 19.65 -3.47 20.76
CA GLY A 170 20.67 -4.39 21.27
C GLY A 170 20.24 -5.84 21.09
N SER A 171 21.19 -6.77 21.19
CA SER A 171 20.97 -8.20 20.99
C SER A 171 20.72 -8.95 22.30
N GLY A 172 19.95 -10.05 22.19
CA GLY A 172 19.73 -11.05 23.23
C GLY A 172 19.08 -10.54 24.52
N ALA A 173 19.34 -11.24 25.62
CA ALA A 173 18.73 -10.98 26.92
C ALA A 173 18.96 -9.55 27.47
N SER A 174 20.06 -8.90 27.05
CA SER A 174 20.39 -7.51 27.41
C SER A 174 19.56 -6.46 26.67
N SER A 175 18.86 -6.83 25.60
CA SER A 175 17.95 -5.93 24.89
C SER A 175 16.77 -5.56 25.79
N ARG A 176 16.50 -4.25 25.92
CA ARG A 176 15.39 -3.75 26.75
C ARG A 176 14.02 -4.09 26.16
N LEU A 177 13.95 -4.37 24.85
CA LEU A 177 12.73 -4.78 24.16
C LEU A 177 12.77 -6.23 23.66
N ASP A 178 13.95 -6.86 23.64
CA ASP A 178 14.16 -8.17 23.01
C ASP A 178 13.60 -8.21 21.59
N LEU A 179 14.08 -7.30 20.73
CA LEU A 179 13.56 -7.16 19.37
C LEU A 179 13.95 -8.37 18.52
N GLN A 180 12.98 -8.91 17.79
CA GLN A 180 13.19 -9.85 16.71
C GLN A 180 12.76 -9.19 15.40
N VAL A 181 13.43 -9.58 14.33
CA VAL A 181 13.20 -9.05 13.01
C VAL A 181 13.17 -10.19 12.01
N ASN A 182 12.18 -10.15 11.13
CA ASN A 182 12.07 -11.09 10.03
C ASN A 182 11.97 -10.25 8.75
N CYS A 183 12.93 -10.44 7.84
CA CYS A 183 13.08 -9.66 6.62
C CYS A 183 12.91 -10.53 5.39
N GLU A 184 12.34 -9.96 4.33
CA GLU A 184 12.12 -10.69 3.08
C GLU A 184 13.49 -11.04 2.49
N LYS A 185 13.62 -12.24 1.93
CA LYS A 185 14.86 -12.66 1.27
C LYS A 185 15.11 -11.85 0.00
N TYR A 186 14.04 -11.44 -0.66
CA TYR A 186 14.05 -10.62 -1.86
C TYR A 186 12.81 -9.71 -1.87
N PRO A 187 12.90 -8.51 -2.49
CA PRO A 187 11.77 -7.58 -2.57
C PRO A 187 10.51 -8.25 -3.11
N GLY A 188 9.39 -8.10 -2.41
CA GLY A 188 8.09 -8.62 -2.84
C GLY A 188 7.84 -10.09 -2.50
N GLN A 189 8.71 -10.74 -1.71
CA GLN A 189 8.46 -12.08 -1.22
C GLN A 189 7.19 -12.12 -0.33
N PRO A 190 6.17 -12.95 -0.62
CA PRO A 190 4.89 -12.91 0.07
C PRO A 190 4.89 -13.44 1.53
N GLY A 191 6.03 -13.90 2.04
CA GLY A 191 6.10 -14.68 3.27
C GLY A 191 6.17 -13.90 4.59
N ILE A 192 6.28 -12.57 4.57
CA ILE A 192 6.44 -11.74 5.78
C ILE A 192 5.32 -10.73 5.87
N ARG A 193 4.10 -11.26 5.92
CA ARG A 193 2.88 -10.48 6.06
C ARG A 193 2.28 -10.80 7.42
N GLY A 194 2.43 -9.87 8.38
CA GLY A 194 1.75 -9.92 9.68
C GLY A 194 0.70 -8.82 9.75
N PRO A 195 -0.28 -8.85 10.68
CA PRO A 195 -1.30 -7.81 10.80
C PRO A 195 -0.67 -6.41 10.97
N SER A 196 -1.33 -5.36 10.48
CA SER A 196 -0.91 -3.99 10.78
C SER A 196 -1.10 -3.75 12.27
N VAL A 197 -0.30 -2.84 12.77
CA VAL A 197 -0.26 -2.51 14.18
C VAL A 197 -1.14 -1.30 14.43
N ASP A 198 -2.11 -1.42 15.33
CA ASP A 198 -2.85 -0.26 15.80
C ASP A 198 -1.96 0.60 16.71
N PHE A 199 -1.41 1.71 16.19
CA PHE A 199 -0.62 2.63 17.00
C PHE A 199 -1.46 3.39 18.03
N PHE A 200 -2.78 3.45 17.86
CA PHE A 200 -3.69 4.17 18.75
C PHE A 200 -3.99 3.42 20.05
N GLN A 201 -3.59 2.15 20.14
CA GLN A 201 -3.64 1.41 21.41
C GLN A 201 -2.76 2.05 22.50
N TRP A 202 -1.73 2.81 22.11
CA TRP A 202 -0.85 3.53 23.03
C TRP A 202 -1.28 4.99 23.17
N ARG A 203 -1.97 5.33 24.28
CA ARG A 203 -2.70 6.62 24.40
C ARG A 203 -2.01 7.74 25.19
N LYS A 204 -0.72 7.64 25.48
CA LYS A 204 0.00 8.70 26.21
C LYS A 204 0.38 9.84 25.25
N GLY A 205 0.02 11.08 25.59
CA GLY A 205 0.29 12.28 24.76
C GLY A 205 -0.88 12.73 23.89
N PRO A 206 -0.67 13.71 22.98
CA PRO A 206 -1.70 14.21 22.07
C PRO A 206 -1.94 13.22 20.93
N VAL A 207 -2.71 12.16 21.21
CA VAL A 207 -3.13 11.17 20.22
C VAL A 207 -3.92 11.88 19.10
N PRO A 208 -3.61 11.63 17.81
CA PRO A 208 -4.41 12.13 16.70
C PRO A 208 -5.88 11.74 16.84
N LYS A 209 -6.79 12.55 16.31
CA LYS A 209 -8.21 12.48 16.67
C LYS A 209 -8.87 11.15 16.34
N GLU A 210 -8.54 10.46 15.25
CA GLU A 210 -9.17 9.18 14.90
C GLU A 210 -8.23 8.22 14.13
N PRO A 211 -8.25 6.91 14.44
CA PRO A 211 -7.66 5.88 13.56
C PRO A 211 -8.43 5.82 12.24
N LEU A 212 -7.80 5.25 11.21
CA LEU A 212 -8.50 4.93 9.96
C LEU A 212 -9.62 3.93 10.24
N THR A 213 -10.84 4.22 9.79
CA THR A 213 -11.97 3.29 9.88
C THR A 213 -11.79 2.10 8.92
N GLU A 214 -12.57 1.04 9.10
CA GLU A 214 -12.60 -0.09 8.17
C GLU A 214 -12.90 0.37 6.74
N SER A 215 -13.84 1.30 6.60
CA SER A 215 -14.21 1.92 5.32
C SER A 215 -13.06 2.74 4.74
N ASP A 216 -12.32 3.48 5.57
CA ASP A 216 -11.13 4.23 5.10
C ASP A 216 -10.02 3.29 4.61
N LYS A 217 -9.85 2.14 5.29
CA LYS A 217 -8.89 1.10 4.91
C LYS A 217 -9.27 0.48 3.57
N ILE A 218 -10.52 0.05 3.40
CA ILE A 218 -11.04 -0.55 2.15
C ILE A 218 -11.04 0.48 1.00
N GLY A 219 -11.49 1.70 1.29
CA GLY A 219 -11.58 2.80 0.33
C GLY A 219 -10.23 3.35 -0.13
N SER A 220 -9.14 3.07 0.59
CA SER A 220 -7.79 3.54 0.23
C SER A 220 -7.38 3.15 -1.19
N ILE A 221 -7.77 1.97 -1.68
CA ILE A 221 -7.50 1.56 -3.06
C ILE A 221 -8.30 2.37 -4.07
N GLY A 222 -9.56 2.70 -3.77
CA GLY A 222 -10.40 3.49 -4.66
C GLY A 222 -9.74 4.85 -4.95
N GLU A 223 -9.21 5.48 -3.92
CA GLU A 223 -8.45 6.74 -4.05
C GLU A 223 -7.16 6.55 -4.85
N MET A 224 -6.36 5.52 -4.54
CA MET A 224 -5.11 5.25 -5.29
C MET A 224 -5.40 4.90 -6.76
N ARG A 225 -6.53 4.27 -7.06
CA ARG A 225 -6.97 3.96 -8.43
C ARG A 225 -7.23 5.22 -9.25
N GLU A 226 -7.70 6.29 -8.62
CA GLU A 226 -7.96 7.55 -9.32
C GLU A 226 -6.67 8.36 -9.54
N LEU A 227 -5.68 8.23 -8.65
CA LEU A 227 -4.46 9.04 -8.68
C LEU A 227 -3.32 8.39 -9.50
N LEU A 228 -3.10 7.09 -9.35
CA LEU A 228 -1.89 6.45 -9.85
C LEU A 228 -1.84 6.14 -11.36
N PRO A 229 -2.94 5.82 -12.08
CA PRO A 229 -2.84 5.44 -13.48
C PRO A 229 -2.23 6.52 -14.36
N ASP A 230 -2.62 7.78 -14.18
CA ASP A 230 -2.13 8.90 -15.00
C ASP A 230 -0.62 9.14 -14.71
N GLU A 231 -0.23 9.13 -13.43
CA GLU A 231 1.19 9.26 -13.03
C GLU A 231 2.07 8.13 -13.58
N VAL A 232 1.58 6.89 -13.50
CA VAL A 232 2.32 5.71 -14.00
C VAL A 232 2.42 5.72 -15.52
N VAL A 233 1.36 6.10 -16.23
CA VAL A 233 1.35 6.13 -17.70
C VAL A 233 2.31 7.19 -18.24
N GLU A 234 2.41 8.33 -17.58
CA GLU A 234 3.23 9.45 -18.05
C GLU A 234 4.71 9.35 -17.65
N THR A 235 5.03 8.69 -16.54
CA THR A 235 6.42 8.62 -16.07
C THR A 235 7.31 7.72 -16.94
N PHE A 236 8.58 8.13 -17.08
CA PHE A 236 9.67 7.34 -17.67
C PHE A 236 10.69 6.89 -16.61
N ASP A 237 10.39 7.15 -15.34
CA ASP A 237 11.25 6.82 -14.21
C ASP A 237 10.79 5.50 -13.58
N LEU A 238 11.64 4.47 -13.69
CA LEU A 238 11.37 3.15 -13.09
C LEU A 238 11.17 3.26 -11.57
N GLN A 239 11.87 4.18 -10.90
CA GLN A 239 11.74 4.37 -9.47
C GLN A 239 10.34 4.88 -9.09
N GLN A 240 9.75 5.76 -9.90
CA GLN A 240 8.39 6.25 -9.64
C GLN A 240 7.35 5.14 -9.83
N ILE A 241 7.54 4.26 -10.82
CA ILE A 241 6.67 3.09 -11.00
C ILE A 241 6.77 2.13 -9.82
N GLY A 242 7.99 1.87 -9.33
CA GLY A 242 8.21 1.07 -8.14
C GLY A 242 7.52 1.65 -6.90
N GLN A 243 7.70 2.95 -6.64
CA GLN A 243 7.01 3.65 -5.55
C GLN A 243 5.48 3.58 -5.65
N ALA A 244 4.93 3.72 -6.85
CA ALA A 244 3.49 3.58 -7.09
C ALA A 244 3.00 2.16 -6.81
N ARG A 245 3.78 1.14 -7.21
CA ARG A 245 3.53 -0.28 -6.86
C ARG A 245 3.52 -0.50 -5.37
N ASP A 246 4.51 0.00 -4.66
CA ASP A 246 4.60 -0.17 -3.22
C ASP A 246 3.44 0.50 -2.49
N ALA A 247 3.08 1.72 -2.90
CA ALA A 247 1.93 2.43 -2.36
C ALA A 247 0.63 1.64 -2.57
N MET A 248 0.43 1.07 -3.77
CA MET A 248 -0.74 0.24 -4.05
C MET A 248 -0.72 -1.09 -3.28
N THR A 249 0.44 -1.73 -3.13
CA THR A 249 0.59 -2.93 -2.30
C THR A 249 0.30 -2.66 -0.83
N GLY A 250 0.70 -1.49 -0.31
CA GLY A 250 0.31 -1.04 1.04
C GLY A 250 -1.19 -0.82 1.15
N ALA A 251 -1.81 -0.16 0.17
CA ALA A 251 -3.26 0.08 0.15
C ALA A 251 -4.07 -1.23 0.13
N ILE A 252 -3.64 -2.24 -0.64
CA ILE A 252 -4.33 -3.54 -0.62
C ILE A 252 -4.15 -4.29 0.69
N TYR A 253 -3.03 -4.09 1.35
CA TYR A 253 -2.79 -4.63 2.66
C TYR A 253 -3.75 -4.04 3.71
N ASP A 254 -3.93 -2.72 3.70
CA ASP A 254 -4.87 -2.03 4.57
C ASP A 254 -6.32 -2.44 4.25
N ALA A 255 -6.71 -2.47 2.97
CA ALA A 255 -8.04 -2.87 2.54
C ALA A 255 -8.40 -4.30 2.96
N ARG A 256 -7.43 -5.22 2.86
CA ARG A 256 -7.58 -6.59 3.35
C ARG A 256 -7.90 -6.63 4.84
N GLN A 257 -7.22 -5.84 5.66
CA GLN A 257 -7.52 -5.80 7.10
C GLN A 257 -8.87 -5.19 7.41
N GLY A 258 -9.27 -4.13 6.70
CA GLY A 258 -10.62 -3.61 6.82
C GLY A 258 -11.65 -4.70 6.52
N ALA A 259 -11.42 -5.51 5.47
CA ALA A 259 -12.27 -6.65 5.16
C ALA A 259 -12.24 -7.73 6.26
N GLU A 260 -11.07 -8.04 6.82
CA GLU A 260 -10.94 -8.99 7.94
C GLU A 260 -11.72 -8.52 9.19
N GLU A 261 -11.67 -7.24 9.51
CA GLU A 261 -12.42 -6.61 10.60
C GLU A 261 -13.94 -6.65 10.35
N VAL A 262 -14.39 -6.37 9.12
CA VAL A 262 -15.80 -6.46 8.70
C VAL A 262 -16.33 -7.89 8.84
N VAL A 263 -15.57 -8.89 8.38
CA VAL A 263 -15.96 -10.30 8.49
C VAL A 263 -15.97 -10.77 9.94
N THR A 264 -15.00 -10.35 10.76
CA THR A 264 -14.99 -10.69 12.19
C THR A 264 -16.21 -10.11 12.92
N LYS A 265 -16.67 -8.94 12.49
CA LYS A 265 -17.88 -8.28 13.00
C LYS A 265 -19.17 -8.78 12.35
N TRP A 266 -19.11 -9.74 11.42
CA TRP A 266 -20.26 -10.18 10.62
C TRP A 266 -21.47 -10.62 11.46
N ASN A 267 -21.25 -11.30 12.58
CA ASN A 267 -22.34 -11.69 13.49
C ASN A 267 -23.10 -10.47 14.06
N SER A 268 -22.40 -9.34 14.25
CA SER A 268 -23.03 -8.08 14.65
C SER A 268 -23.71 -7.34 13.48
N CYS A 269 -23.42 -7.75 12.23
CA CYS A 269 -24.04 -7.24 11.01
C CYS A 269 -25.36 -7.95 10.68
N GLN A 270 -25.76 -9.02 11.38
CA GLN A 270 -26.96 -9.80 11.03
C GLN A 270 -28.30 -9.04 11.16
N ASN A 271 -28.31 -7.85 11.77
CA ASN A 271 -29.48 -6.96 11.71
C ASN A 271 -29.57 -6.30 10.31
N ASP A 272 -30.74 -6.37 9.67
CA ASP A 272 -30.97 -6.05 8.24
C ASP A 272 -30.24 -4.81 7.70
N LEU A 273 -30.21 -3.71 8.46
CA LEU A 273 -29.56 -2.46 8.03
C LEU A 273 -28.02 -2.56 7.99
N LYS A 274 -27.40 -3.24 8.96
CA LYS A 274 -25.94 -3.43 9.01
C LYS A 274 -25.47 -4.51 8.05
N ALA A 275 -26.32 -5.47 7.71
CA ALA A 275 -26.00 -6.52 6.75
C ALA A 275 -25.69 -5.94 5.36
N ALA A 276 -26.47 -4.93 4.94
CA ALA A 276 -26.25 -4.25 3.67
C ALA A 276 -24.92 -3.48 3.63
N GLU A 277 -24.55 -2.83 4.74
CA GLU A 277 -23.30 -2.08 4.89
C GLU A 277 -22.09 -3.03 4.85
N CYS A 278 -22.06 -4.06 5.70
CA CYS A 278 -20.96 -5.03 5.73
C CYS A 278 -20.81 -5.77 4.38
N LYS A 279 -21.93 -6.06 3.70
CA LYS A 279 -21.90 -6.60 2.33
C LYS A 279 -21.32 -5.60 1.33
N GLY A 280 -21.65 -4.31 1.45
CA GLY A 280 -21.10 -3.24 0.63
C GLY A 280 -19.58 -3.16 0.75
N GLU A 281 -19.07 -3.19 1.98
CA GLU A 281 -17.63 -3.18 2.28
C GLU A 281 -16.89 -4.40 1.72
N ILE A 282 -17.45 -5.60 1.87
CA ILE A 282 -16.87 -6.82 1.28
C ILE A 282 -16.83 -6.73 -0.25
N LEU A 283 -17.90 -6.23 -0.89
CA LEU A 283 -17.93 -6.05 -2.34
C LEU A 283 -16.93 -4.98 -2.79
N ALA A 284 -16.75 -3.91 -2.01
CA ALA A 284 -15.74 -2.89 -2.27
C ALA A 284 -14.32 -3.47 -2.18
N TYR A 285 -14.03 -4.32 -1.19
CA TYR A 285 -12.76 -5.04 -1.11
C TYR A 285 -12.49 -5.92 -2.34
N LEU A 286 -13.48 -6.68 -2.81
CA LEU A 286 -13.34 -7.51 -4.01
C LEU A 286 -13.10 -6.67 -5.28
N ASP A 287 -13.77 -5.53 -5.44
CA ASP A 287 -13.52 -4.59 -6.56
C ASP A 287 -12.12 -3.97 -6.45
N ALA A 288 -11.67 -3.68 -5.23
CA ALA A 288 -10.35 -3.15 -4.93
C ALA A 288 -9.25 -4.14 -5.32
N ARG A 289 -9.41 -5.45 -5.06
CA ARG A 289 -8.50 -6.52 -5.53
C ARG A 289 -8.39 -6.56 -7.05
N LYS A 290 -9.52 -6.53 -7.73
CA LYS A 290 -9.53 -6.48 -9.19
C LYS A 290 -8.82 -5.23 -9.73
N SER A 291 -9.02 -4.08 -9.08
CA SER A 291 -8.35 -2.83 -9.43
C SER A 291 -6.83 -2.94 -9.21
N TYR A 292 -6.41 -3.56 -8.11
CA TYR A 292 -5.01 -3.88 -7.83
C TYR A 292 -4.38 -4.75 -8.90
N ALA A 293 -5.03 -5.86 -9.29
CA ALA A 293 -4.54 -6.75 -10.34
C ALA A 293 -4.31 -6.01 -11.68
N ASN A 294 -5.27 -5.16 -12.08
CA ASN A 294 -5.15 -4.35 -13.29
C ASN A 294 -4.02 -3.32 -13.20
N PHE A 295 -3.85 -2.69 -12.05
CA PHE A 295 -2.76 -1.74 -11.80
C PHE A 295 -1.39 -2.41 -11.87
N ILE A 296 -1.21 -3.58 -11.23
CA ILE A 296 0.03 -4.36 -11.31
C ILE A 296 0.35 -4.74 -12.76
N TYR A 297 -0.65 -5.10 -13.56
CA TYR A 297 -0.45 -5.35 -14.98
C TYR A 297 0.00 -4.09 -15.74
N ALA A 298 -0.72 -2.98 -15.60
CA ALA A 298 -0.41 -1.73 -16.31
C ALA A 298 1.00 -1.20 -15.98
N THR A 299 1.39 -1.23 -14.70
CA THR A 299 2.75 -0.85 -14.27
C THR A 299 3.82 -1.80 -14.84
N SER A 300 3.49 -3.09 -15.01
CA SER A 300 4.40 -4.08 -15.62
C SER A 300 4.60 -3.84 -17.10
N GLU A 301 3.52 -3.56 -17.82
CA GLU A 301 3.59 -3.19 -19.22
C GLU A 301 4.42 -1.92 -19.41
N ARG A 302 4.19 -0.89 -18.59
CA ARG A 302 4.96 0.36 -18.62
C ARG A 302 6.44 0.15 -18.29
N THR A 303 6.75 -0.67 -17.27
CA THR A 303 8.13 -1.03 -16.92
C THR A 303 8.88 -1.61 -18.13
N LEU A 304 8.25 -2.57 -18.83
CA LEU A 304 8.85 -3.17 -20.02
C LEU A 304 9.08 -2.15 -21.14
N GLN A 305 8.11 -1.26 -21.39
CA GLN A 305 8.24 -0.18 -22.39
C GLN A 305 9.43 0.75 -22.08
N ILE A 306 9.62 1.11 -20.81
CA ILE A 306 10.75 1.96 -20.39
C ILE A 306 12.07 1.21 -20.58
N LEU A 307 12.17 -0.05 -20.18
CA LEU A 307 13.38 -0.86 -20.38
C LEU A 307 13.73 -1.00 -21.86
N GLU A 308 12.74 -1.22 -22.72
CA GLU A 308 12.94 -1.21 -24.18
C GLU A 308 13.47 0.14 -24.69
N TRP A 309 12.88 1.24 -24.22
CA TRP A 309 13.30 2.59 -24.59
C TRP A 309 14.74 2.87 -24.13
N MET A 310 15.10 2.50 -22.89
CA MET A 310 16.45 2.61 -22.34
C MET A 310 17.46 1.85 -23.19
N HIS A 311 17.14 0.64 -23.62
CA HIS A 311 18.02 -0.13 -24.50
C HIS A 311 18.22 0.55 -25.86
N LYS A 312 17.14 1.10 -26.45
CA LYS A 312 17.19 1.80 -27.74
C LYS A 312 17.98 3.11 -27.68
N SER A 313 17.89 3.83 -26.56
CA SER A 313 18.55 5.13 -26.38
C SER A 313 20.02 5.02 -25.94
N GLU A 314 20.41 3.90 -25.33
CA GLU A 314 21.78 3.65 -24.90
C GLU A 314 22.72 3.47 -26.10
N ARG A 315 23.94 4.00 -26.00
CA ARG A 315 24.99 3.89 -27.04
C ARG A 315 26.13 2.97 -26.62
N ASP A 316 26.38 2.86 -25.32
CA ASP A 316 27.41 1.99 -24.75
C ASP A 316 26.94 0.52 -24.77
N GLY A 317 27.75 -0.36 -25.37
CA GLY A 317 27.42 -1.78 -25.49
C GLY A 317 27.31 -2.51 -24.14
N ASN A 318 28.10 -2.13 -23.13
CA ASN A 318 28.05 -2.73 -21.80
C ASN A 318 26.76 -2.33 -21.08
N LYS A 319 26.38 -1.04 -21.18
CA LYS A 319 25.12 -0.56 -20.60
C LYS A 319 23.90 -1.17 -21.30
N LYS A 320 23.96 -1.39 -22.62
CA LYS A 320 22.92 -2.17 -23.32
C LYS A 320 22.77 -3.58 -22.75
N ALA A 321 23.89 -4.28 -22.54
CA ALA A 321 23.87 -5.61 -21.94
C ALA A 321 23.26 -5.60 -20.53
N GLU A 322 23.52 -4.55 -19.73
CA GLU A 322 22.87 -4.36 -18.42
C GLU A 322 21.36 -4.18 -18.55
N VAL A 323 20.87 -3.38 -19.51
CA VAL A 323 19.43 -3.22 -19.75
C VAL A 323 18.80 -4.54 -20.21
N VAL A 324 19.46 -5.30 -21.07
CA VAL A 324 19.01 -6.64 -21.48
C VAL A 324 18.88 -7.57 -20.28
N LYS A 325 19.84 -7.54 -19.36
CA LYS A 325 19.77 -8.29 -18.11
C LYS A 325 18.55 -7.84 -17.27
N LYS A 326 18.31 -6.54 -17.15
CA LYS A 326 17.13 -6.01 -16.42
C LYS A 326 15.80 -6.48 -17.02
N ILE A 327 15.71 -6.63 -18.35
CA ILE A 327 14.51 -7.19 -19.01
C ILE A 327 14.32 -8.67 -18.66
N ASP A 328 15.41 -9.44 -18.62
CA ASP A 328 15.42 -10.85 -18.24
C ASP A 328 15.00 -11.03 -16.77
N ASP A 329 15.63 -10.25 -15.87
CA ASP A 329 15.33 -10.22 -14.43
C ASP A 329 13.87 -9.80 -14.19
N PHE A 330 13.35 -8.83 -14.94
CA PHE A 330 11.94 -8.42 -14.91
C PHE A 330 11.00 -9.57 -15.30
N ALA A 331 11.30 -10.30 -16.38
CA ALA A 331 10.48 -11.43 -16.83
C ALA A 331 10.42 -12.55 -15.78
N THR A 332 11.57 -12.90 -15.20
CA THR A 332 11.67 -13.89 -14.11
C THR A 332 10.87 -13.44 -12.89
N SER A 333 11.02 -12.19 -12.46
CA SER A 333 10.29 -11.65 -11.30
C SER A 333 8.77 -11.71 -11.50
N LEU A 334 8.27 -11.35 -12.69
CA LEU A 334 6.84 -11.39 -13.00
C LEU A 334 6.29 -12.82 -13.03
N GLU A 335 7.07 -13.78 -13.52
CA GLU A 335 6.74 -15.21 -13.49
C GLU A 335 6.67 -15.75 -12.07
N GLU A 336 7.66 -15.42 -11.23
CA GLU A 336 7.69 -15.78 -9.80
C GLU A 336 6.52 -15.19 -9.03
N GLN A 337 6.17 -13.92 -9.27
CA GLN A 337 5.00 -13.28 -8.65
C GLN A 337 3.69 -13.98 -9.05
N THR A 338 3.53 -14.32 -10.33
CA THR A 338 2.33 -15.04 -10.82
C THR A 338 2.24 -16.42 -10.19
N LYS A 339 3.35 -17.15 -10.12
CA LYS A 339 3.42 -18.45 -9.46
C LYS A 339 3.07 -18.34 -7.98
N ALA A 340 3.64 -17.38 -7.27
CA ALA A 340 3.38 -17.21 -5.84
C ALA A 340 1.90 -16.95 -5.52
N LYS A 341 1.19 -16.20 -6.38
CA LYS A 341 -0.26 -16.01 -6.23
C LYS A 341 -1.05 -17.32 -6.44
N LYS A 342 -0.61 -18.19 -7.36
CA LYS A 342 -1.23 -19.51 -7.54
C LYS A 342 -0.99 -20.40 -6.33
N ASP A 343 0.24 -20.40 -5.81
CA ASP A 343 0.58 -21.11 -4.59
C ASP A 343 -0.29 -20.62 -3.40
N ASP A 344 -0.56 -19.31 -3.31
CA ASP A 344 -1.49 -18.74 -2.31
C ASP A 344 -2.93 -19.28 -2.48
N VAL A 345 -3.44 -19.41 -3.70
CA VAL A 345 -4.76 -20.03 -3.98
C VAL A 345 -4.78 -21.48 -3.49
N GLU A 346 -3.74 -22.26 -3.78
CA GLU A 346 -3.65 -23.66 -3.36
C GLU A 346 -3.59 -23.78 -1.83
N ILE A 347 -2.82 -22.91 -1.17
CA ILE A 347 -2.72 -22.85 0.30
C ILE A 347 -4.07 -22.53 0.92
N LEU A 348 -4.78 -21.51 0.43
CA LEU A 348 -6.08 -21.12 0.95
C LEU A 348 -7.15 -22.18 0.69
N THR A 349 -7.12 -22.82 -0.47
CA THR A 349 -8.03 -23.94 -0.79
C THR A 349 -7.82 -25.11 0.18
N ARG A 350 -6.58 -25.41 0.54
CA ARG A 350 -6.27 -26.44 1.55
C ARG A 350 -6.67 -26.00 2.96
N ALA A 351 -6.44 -24.74 3.31
CA ALA A 351 -6.84 -24.21 4.61
C ALA A 351 -8.38 -24.26 4.79
N GLU A 352 -9.15 -24.01 3.73
CA GLU A 352 -10.60 -24.15 3.74
C GLU A 352 -11.04 -25.58 4.10
N SER A 353 -10.40 -26.60 3.52
CA SER A 353 -10.76 -27.99 3.81
C SER A 353 -10.33 -28.47 5.20
N GLU A 354 -9.36 -27.81 5.84
CA GLU A 354 -8.84 -28.17 7.16
C GLU A 354 -9.57 -27.47 8.34
N THR A 355 -10.44 -26.50 8.08
CA THR A 355 -10.97 -25.58 9.11
C THR A 355 -12.41 -25.86 9.55
N GLU A 356 -12.87 -27.10 9.43
CA GLU A 356 -14.18 -27.53 9.92
C GLU A 356 -14.41 -27.13 11.40
N GLY A 357 -15.37 -26.23 11.63
CA GLY A 357 -15.80 -25.80 12.98
C GLY A 357 -15.41 -24.39 13.43
N PHE A 358 -14.74 -23.58 12.59
CA PHE A 358 -14.43 -22.18 12.89
C PHE A 358 -15.04 -21.21 11.86
N ASP A 359 -16.34 -20.91 12.00
CA ASP A 359 -17.12 -20.14 11.02
C ASP A 359 -16.49 -18.78 10.65
N GLY A 360 -15.93 -18.06 11.63
CA GLY A 360 -15.29 -16.76 11.39
C GLY A 360 -13.99 -16.87 10.60
N PHE A 361 -13.16 -17.90 10.88
CA PHE A 361 -11.92 -18.12 10.14
C PHE A 361 -12.20 -18.61 8.72
N LYS A 362 -13.19 -19.50 8.56
CA LYS A 362 -13.62 -19.98 7.25
C LYS A 362 -14.08 -18.82 6.37
N ALA A 363 -14.92 -17.93 6.87
CA ALA A 363 -15.41 -16.78 6.09
C ALA A 363 -14.26 -15.85 5.61
N LEU A 364 -13.21 -15.70 6.42
CA LEU A 364 -12.00 -14.95 6.03
C LEU A 364 -11.21 -15.67 4.94
N CYS A 365 -11.00 -16.98 5.08
CA CYS A 365 -10.34 -17.80 4.07
C CYS A 365 -11.11 -17.80 2.75
N ASP A 366 -12.43 -17.96 2.78
CA ASP A 366 -13.29 -17.94 1.59
C ASP A 366 -13.22 -16.56 0.90
N LEU A 367 -13.26 -15.46 1.67
CA LEU A 367 -13.15 -14.11 1.12
C LEU A 367 -11.79 -13.87 0.45
N GLU A 368 -10.70 -14.23 1.14
CA GLU A 368 -9.35 -14.05 0.58
C GLU A 368 -9.11 -14.99 -0.61
N LEU A 369 -9.65 -16.21 -0.59
CA LEU A 369 -9.58 -17.13 -1.71
C LEU A 369 -10.27 -16.55 -2.95
N LEU A 370 -11.48 -16.02 -2.80
CA LEU A 370 -12.21 -15.35 -3.89
C LEU A 370 -11.43 -14.12 -4.42
N ALA A 371 -10.87 -13.32 -3.51
CA ALA A 371 -10.04 -12.17 -3.85
C ALA A 371 -8.79 -12.56 -4.67
N ILE A 372 -8.02 -13.55 -4.22
CA ILE A 372 -6.80 -13.99 -4.89
C ILE A 372 -7.13 -14.71 -6.21
N GLN A 373 -8.22 -15.49 -6.27
CA GLN A 373 -8.66 -16.10 -7.53
C GLN A 373 -8.98 -15.05 -8.60
N ALA A 374 -9.66 -13.96 -8.23
CA ALA A 374 -9.92 -12.85 -9.15
C ALA A 374 -8.61 -12.18 -9.61
N ASP A 375 -7.62 -12.03 -8.72
CA ASP A 375 -6.30 -11.53 -9.09
C ASP A 375 -5.58 -12.47 -10.06
N VAL A 376 -5.60 -13.78 -9.81
CA VAL A 376 -4.95 -14.80 -10.65
C VAL A 376 -5.62 -14.85 -12.02
N GLU A 377 -6.95 -14.84 -12.11
CA GLU A 377 -7.67 -14.83 -13.40
C GLU A 377 -7.29 -13.61 -14.25
N GLU A 378 -7.22 -12.42 -13.62
CA GLU A 378 -6.86 -11.19 -14.32
C GLU A 378 -5.38 -11.14 -14.69
N THR A 379 -4.49 -11.61 -13.80
CA THR A 379 -3.03 -11.51 -14.00
C THR A 379 -2.43 -12.65 -14.80
N GLU A 380 -2.94 -13.88 -14.75
CA GLU A 380 -2.31 -15.04 -15.39
C GLU A 380 -2.23 -14.88 -16.91
N ASN A 381 -3.37 -14.60 -17.56
CA ASN A 381 -3.40 -14.45 -19.02
C ASN A 381 -2.56 -13.26 -19.49
N LYS A 382 -2.69 -12.14 -18.78
CA LYS A 382 -2.03 -10.88 -19.13
C LYS A 382 -0.52 -10.91 -18.84
N SER A 383 -0.13 -11.43 -17.68
CA SER A 383 1.28 -11.51 -17.26
C SER A 383 2.03 -12.59 -18.03
N SER A 384 1.41 -13.72 -18.37
CA SER A 384 2.04 -14.75 -19.21
C SER A 384 2.45 -14.20 -20.59
N ASN A 385 1.58 -13.41 -21.21
CA ASN A 385 1.90 -12.71 -22.46
C ASN A 385 3.05 -11.71 -22.26
N LEU A 386 3.04 -10.95 -21.17
CA LEU A 386 4.07 -9.97 -20.88
C LEU A 386 5.43 -10.60 -20.56
N VAL A 387 5.46 -11.71 -19.81
CA VAL A 387 6.66 -12.53 -19.55
C VAL A 387 7.23 -13.06 -20.87
N THR A 388 6.36 -13.61 -21.73
CA THR A 388 6.77 -14.13 -23.05
C THR A 388 7.35 -13.01 -23.92
N ASN A 389 6.69 -11.86 -23.95
CA ASN A 389 7.17 -10.68 -24.67
C ASN A 389 8.53 -10.22 -24.14
N ALA A 390 8.68 -10.05 -22.82
CA ALA A 390 9.94 -9.64 -22.19
C ALA A 390 11.09 -10.62 -22.50
N LYS A 391 10.86 -11.94 -22.39
CA LYS A 391 11.84 -12.97 -22.76
C LYS A 391 12.22 -12.89 -24.24
N ASN A 392 11.25 -12.72 -25.14
CA ASN A 392 11.50 -12.59 -26.58
C ASN A 392 12.30 -11.32 -26.91
N ILE A 393 11.99 -10.19 -26.27
CA ILE A 393 12.77 -8.96 -26.37
C ILE A 393 14.21 -9.22 -25.92
N ALA A 394 14.42 -9.80 -24.73
CA ALA A 394 15.75 -10.08 -24.22
C ALA A 394 16.56 -10.98 -25.18
N ARG A 395 15.98 -12.08 -25.68
CA ARG A 395 16.61 -12.97 -26.67
C ARG A 395 16.97 -12.26 -27.98
N ARG A 396 16.03 -11.47 -28.53
CA ARG A 396 16.27 -10.67 -29.75
C ARG A 396 17.43 -9.71 -29.56
N LEU A 397 17.51 -9.05 -28.41
CA LEU A 397 18.57 -8.10 -28.10
C LEU A 397 19.93 -8.79 -27.84
N LYS A 398 19.93 -10.07 -27.43
CA LYS A 398 21.13 -10.94 -27.36
C LYS A 398 21.56 -11.49 -28.74
N GLY A 399 20.76 -11.31 -29.79
CA GLY A 399 21.01 -11.89 -31.13
C GLY A 399 20.62 -13.36 -31.25
N GLU A 400 19.83 -13.88 -30.30
CA GLU A 400 19.34 -15.25 -30.31
C GLU A 400 18.13 -15.37 -31.27
N LYS A 401 17.92 -16.58 -31.82
CA LYS A 401 16.68 -16.86 -32.57
C LYS A 401 15.50 -16.84 -31.61
N VAL A 402 14.49 -16.04 -31.94
CA VAL A 402 13.24 -15.97 -31.17
C VAL A 402 12.30 -17.05 -31.69
N ASP A 403 11.64 -17.76 -30.78
CA ASP A 403 10.53 -18.65 -31.13
C ASP A 403 9.44 -17.82 -31.82
N GLU A 404 8.75 -18.38 -32.83
CA GLU A 404 7.72 -17.64 -33.58
C GLU A 404 6.74 -16.94 -32.62
N GLU A 405 6.56 -15.64 -32.86
CA GLU A 405 5.79 -14.76 -31.98
C GLU A 405 4.38 -15.36 -31.79
N PRO A 406 3.93 -15.60 -30.54
CA PRO A 406 2.57 -16.05 -30.32
C PRO A 406 1.68 -14.97 -30.93
N THR A 407 0.86 -15.35 -31.90
CA THR A 407 -0.02 -14.44 -32.64
C THR A 407 -0.96 -13.81 -31.63
N THR A 408 -0.63 -12.61 -31.14
CA THR A 408 -1.47 -11.89 -30.20
C THR A 408 -2.81 -11.62 -30.86
N PRO A 409 -3.95 -11.87 -30.18
CA PRO A 409 -5.23 -11.40 -30.68
C PRO A 409 -5.15 -9.89 -30.89
N ASN A 410 -5.38 -9.45 -32.12
CA ASN A 410 -5.20 -8.06 -32.54
C ASN A 410 -5.80 -7.05 -31.51
N PRO A 411 -4.98 -6.25 -30.80
CA PRO A 411 -5.46 -5.31 -29.78
C PRO A 411 -6.06 -4.01 -30.35
N GLU A 412 -6.32 -3.92 -31.66
CA GLU A 412 -6.84 -2.73 -32.38
C GLU A 412 -8.22 -2.19 -31.93
N LYS A 413 -8.80 -2.66 -30.82
CA LYS A 413 -10.04 -2.10 -30.25
C LYS A 413 -9.92 -1.48 -28.86
N ALA A 414 -8.72 -1.39 -28.27
CA ALA A 414 -8.56 -0.80 -26.93
C ALA A 414 -7.40 0.21 -26.80
N SER A 415 -6.96 0.84 -27.89
CA SER A 415 -6.05 1.99 -27.80
C SER A 415 -6.86 3.28 -27.72
N THR A 416 -6.92 3.88 -26.53
CA THR A 416 -7.17 5.32 -26.36
C THR A 416 -6.03 6.05 -27.07
N LYS A 417 -6.35 6.84 -28.09
CA LYS A 417 -5.39 7.68 -28.80
C LYS A 417 -4.68 8.62 -27.82
N ILE A 418 -3.40 8.37 -27.59
CA ILE A 418 -2.47 9.39 -27.10
C ILE A 418 -2.32 10.42 -28.24
N PRO A 419 -2.62 11.71 -28.05
CA PRO A 419 -2.48 12.70 -29.11
C PRO A 419 -1.01 12.86 -29.53
N LYS A 420 -0.75 12.82 -30.84
CA LYS A 420 0.55 13.21 -31.42
C LYS A 420 0.75 14.72 -31.23
N SER A 421 1.84 15.13 -30.58
CA SER A 421 2.20 16.54 -30.38
C SER A 421 2.89 17.20 -31.59
N SER A 422 2.51 16.84 -32.82
CA SER A 422 3.17 17.37 -34.02
C SER A 422 2.17 17.59 -35.15
N GLU A 423 1.30 18.58 -34.98
CA GLU A 423 0.56 19.24 -36.07
C GLU A 423 0.00 20.57 -35.56
N ILE A 424 0.90 21.53 -35.32
CA ILE A 424 0.57 22.95 -35.33
C ILE A 424 1.54 23.58 -36.33
N THR A 425 1.10 23.67 -37.59
CA THR A 425 1.64 24.60 -38.57
C THR A 425 0.48 25.35 -39.21
N ASP A 426 0.66 26.67 -39.23
CA ASP A 426 0.08 27.63 -40.16
C ASP A 426 -1.41 27.95 -40.04
N LYS A 427 -1.73 28.77 -39.03
CA LYS A 427 -2.60 29.94 -39.18
C LYS A 427 -2.57 30.76 -37.90
N GLU A 428 -1.65 31.72 -37.82
CA GLU A 428 -1.95 33.07 -37.36
C GLU A 428 -0.74 33.97 -37.62
N LYS A 429 -0.90 34.77 -38.66
CA LYS A 429 0.01 35.84 -39.06
C LYS A 429 -0.57 37.11 -38.46
N GLY A 430 0.08 37.66 -37.44
CA GLY A 430 -0.19 39.02 -36.97
C GLY A 430 -0.08 39.19 -35.46
N ALA A 431 1.12 39.57 -35.01
CA ALA A 431 1.39 40.57 -33.95
C ALA A 431 2.75 40.29 -33.29
N GLU A 432 3.85 40.54 -34.01
CA GLU A 432 5.16 40.75 -33.41
C GLU A 432 5.62 42.16 -33.78
N ASP A 433 5.26 43.10 -32.91
CA ASP A 433 5.89 44.43 -32.81
C ASP A 433 5.62 44.91 -31.38
N ALA A 434 6.52 44.56 -30.45
CA ALA A 434 6.88 45.28 -29.22
C ALA A 434 7.37 44.31 -28.13
N MET A 435 8.69 44.20 -27.98
CA MET A 435 9.41 44.39 -26.70
C MET A 435 10.86 43.93 -26.86
N GLU A 436 11.63 44.75 -27.59
CA GLU A 436 13.08 44.81 -27.46
C GLU A 436 13.40 46.05 -26.62
N LYS A 437 13.85 45.84 -25.37
CA LYS A 437 14.73 46.70 -24.55
C LYS A 437 14.47 46.49 -23.06
N SER A 438 15.38 45.79 -22.38
CA SER A 438 16.10 46.30 -21.20
C SER A 438 16.88 45.18 -20.52
N GLU A 439 18.06 44.86 -21.04
CA GLU A 439 19.14 44.32 -20.22
C GLU A 439 20.16 45.44 -20.02
N LYS A 440 20.35 45.87 -18.77
CA LYS A 440 21.65 46.26 -18.20
C LYS A 440 21.58 46.63 -16.72
N ASN A 441 22.54 46.05 -16.00
CA ASN A 441 23.18 46.46 -14.74
C ASN A 441 22.42 46.17 -13.43
N SER A 442 22.99 45.30 -12.58
CA SER A 442 23.98 45.74 -11.59
C SER A 442 24.58 44.54 -10.81
N GLU A 443 25.91 44.46 -10.78
CA GLU A 443 26.70 43.76 -9.78
C GLU A 443 26.59 44.48 -8.42
N GLY A 444 26.64 43.73 -7.33
CA GLY A 444 26.76 44.23 -5.96
C GLY A 444 27.04 43.08 -4.98
N ASP A 445 28.18 43.18 -4.28
CA ASP A 445 28.75 42.27 -3.28
C ASP A 445 27.93 42.15 -1.97
N PRO A 446 28.22 41.16 -1.09
CA PRO A 446 27.34 40.78 0.01
C PRO A 446 27.68 41.49 1.32
N GLU A 447 26.65 41.92 2.06
CA GLU A 447 26.76 42.33 3.47
C GLU A 447 25.93 41.44 4.41
N GLU A 448 26.46 41.36 5.62
CA GLU A 448 26.09 40.53 6.76
C GLU A 448 24.69 40.77 7.35
N GLY A 449 24.14 39.67 7.88
CA GLY A 449 23.51 39.63 9.21
C GLY A 449 22.29 40.50 9.46
N GLN A 450 21.09 39.95 9.27
CA GLN A 450 19.91 40.39 10.01
C GLN A 450 19.06 39.26 10.55
N GLU A 451 18.67 39.47 11.80
CA GLU A 451 17.91 38.68 12.74
C GLU A 451 16.45 38.51 12.28
N TYR A 452 15.96 37.27 12.25
CA TYR A 452 14.61 36.94 11.79
C TYR A 452 13.60 37.12 12.93
N VAL A 453 12.78 38.17 12.85
CA VAL A 453 11.59 38.37 13.68
C VAL A 453 10.36 37.91 12.89
N PRO A 454 9.55 36.96 13.39
CA PRO A 454 8.35 36.53 12.66
C PRO A 454 7.26 37.61 12.73
N GLN A 455 6.79 38.07 11.57
CA GLN A 455 5.56 38.85 11.45
C GLN A 455 4.33 37.95 11.53
N GLU A 456 3.34 38.36 12.33
CA GLU A 456 2.03 37.72 12.44
C GLU A 456 1.25 37.84 11.11
N ALA A 457 0.70 36.72 10.65
CA ALA A 457 -0.15 36.68 9.46
C ALA A 457 -1.56 37.26 9.76
N PRO A 458 -2.17 38.01 8.82
CA PRO A 458 -3.51 38.54 8.99
C PRO A 458 -4.58 37.44 8.91
N ARG A 459 -5.55 37.50 9.82
CA ARG A 459 -6.76 36.66 9.84
C ARG A 459 -7.58 36.89 8.57
N LEU A 460 -7.78 35.84 7.78
CA LEU A 460 -8.78 35.79 6.72
C LEU A 460 -10.08 35.17 7.26
N ASP A 461 -11.13 35.97 7.21
CA ASP A 461 -12.51 35.64 7.57
C ASP A 461 -13.16 34.93 6.37
N SER A 462 -13.57 33.67 6.52
CA SER A 462 -14.20 32.89 5.46
C SER A 462 -15.64 32.52 5.81
N GLY A 463 -16.59 33.28 5.25
CA GLY A 463 -18.00 32.92 5.19
C GLY A 463 -18.29 31.83 4.14
N PRO A 464 -19.45 31.15 4.21
CA PRO A 464 -19.71 29.94 3.45
C PRO A 464 -20.16 30.24 2.01
N SER A 465 -19.37 29.82 1.02
CA SER A 465 -19.76 29.79 -0.39
C SER A 465 -20.48 28.47 -0.69
N GLY A 466 -21.81 28.54 -0.87
CA GLY A 466 -22.62 27.41 -1.31
C GLY A 466 -22.45 27.13 -2.80
N ARG A 467 -21.93 25.95 -3.15
CA ARG A 467 -21.91 25.42 -4.51
C ARG A 467 -22.82 24.19 -4.58
N LYS A 468 -23.97 24.35 -5.25
CA LYS A 468 -25.01 23.31 -5.44
C LYS A 468 -24.49 22.17 -6.33
N ILE A 469 -24.39 20.96 -5.79
CA ILE A 469 -24.14 19.72 -6.54
C ILE A 469 -25.46 19.29 -7.22
N ARG A 470 -25.55 19.48 -8.55
CA ARG A 470 -26.55 18.81 -9.40
C ARG A 470 -25.98 17.47 -9.83
N GLY A 471 -26.13 16.45 -8.99
CA GLY A 471 -25.71 15.07 -9.30
C GLY A 471 -26.56 14.01 -8.60
N ALA A 472 -27.04 14.31 -7.38
CA ALA A 472 -27.76 13.33 -6.56
C ALA A 472 -29.21 13.04 -6.98
N ARG A 473 -29.80 13.79 -7.93
CA ARG A 473 -31.22 13.62 -8.32
C ARG A 473 -31.43 12.51 -9.35
N PHE A 474 -30.41 12.17 -10.15
CA PHE A 474 -30.53 11.14 -11.19
C PHE A 474 -30.47 9.70 -10.65
N GLU A 475 -29.74 9.48 -9.55
CA GLU A 475 -29.60 8.17 -8.89
C GLU A 475 -30.85 7.80 -8.08
N LEU A 476 -31.50 8.79 -7.43
CA LEU A 476 -32.73 8.59 -6.66
C LEU A 476 -33.93 8.22 -7.55
N ASP A 477 -34.05 8.84 -8.72
CA ASP A 477 -35.11 8.53 -9.69
C ASP A 477 -34.93 7.13 -10.31
N ARG A 478 -33.69 6.64 -10.43
CA ARG A 478 -33.38 5.27 -10.91
C ARG A 478 -33.71 4.21 -9.86
N ALA A 479 -33.47 4.50 -8.58
CA ALA A 479 -33.83 3.62 -7.46
C ALA A 479 -35.37 3.52 -7.27
N GLU A 480 -36.11 4.61 -7.47
CA GLU A 480 -37.58 4.57 -7.42
C GLU A 480 -38.20 3.85 -8.63
N ALA A 481 -37.61 3.98 -9.83
CA ALA A 481 -38.06 3.26 -11.02
C ALA A 481 -37.92 1.73 -10.85
N SER A 482 -36.81 1.25 -10.26
CA SER A 482 -36.62 -0.17 -9.94
C SER A 482 -37.60 -0.68 -8.86
N ARG A 483 -37.96 0.13 -7.86
CA ARG A 483 -38.97 -0.24 -6.85
C ARG A 483 -40.38 -0.36 -7.46
N ARG A 484 -40.73 0.47 -8.45
CA ARG A 484 -42.02 0.38 -9.15
C ARG A 484 -42.12 -0.82 -10.10
N ALA A 485 -40.99 -1.27 -10.65
CA ALA A 485 -40.94 -2.47 -11.49
C ALA A 485 -41.18 -3.77 -10.68
N CYS A 486 -40.65 -3.86 -9.45
CA CYS A 486 -40.83 -5.06 -8.60
C CYS A 486 -42.25 -5.22 -8.02
N LYS A 487 -43.08 -4.17 -7.97
CA LYS A 487 -44.45 -4.27 -7.44
C LYS A 487 -45.48 -4.83 -8.45
N LYS A 488 -45.12 -5.00 -9.72
CA LYS A 488 -46.05 -5.46 -10.78
C LYS A 488 -45.98 -6.96 -11.10
N SER A 489 -45.09 -7.73 -10.47
CA SER A 489 -44.88 -9.15 -10.79
C SER A 489 -45.21 -10.14 -9.67
N ALA A 490 -45.93 -9.73 -8.63
CA ALA A 490 -46.45 -10.68 -7.64
C ALA A 490 -47.75 -11.34 -8.16
N PRO A 491 -47.81 -12.68 -8.32
CA PRO A 491 -49.06 -13.37 -8.59
C PRO A 491 -49.98 -13.28 -7.37
N LYS A 492 -51.27 -13.01 -7.61
CA LYS A 492 -52.31 -13.05 -6.58
C LYS A 492 -52.52 -14.50 -6.14
N ALA A 493 -52.45 -14.75 -4.84
CA ALA A 493 -53.04 -15.91 -4.18
C ALA A 493 -54.52 -15.66 -3.90
#